data_AF-A0A934WVH1-F1
#
_entry.id   AF-A0A934WVH1-F1
#
_cell.length_a   1.000
_cell.length_b   1.000
_cell.length_c   1.000
_cell.angle_alpha   90.00
_cell.angle_beta   90.00
_cell.angle_gamma   90.00
#
_symmetry.space_group_name_H-M   'P 1'
#
loop_
_entity.id
_entity.type
_entity.pdbx_description
1 polymer ?
#
loop_
_entity_poly.entity_id
_entity_poly.type
_entity_poly.pdbx_seq_one_letter_code
_entity_poly.pdbx_strand_id
1 'polypeptide(L)'
;MKKALLFLSIIFISLELNGQTGEYYDPDHRPQFYLGIGTGINTYTGLAGISANYILDKRLFLQGGLGLSTWGIRTSIGLRYDRSYRHGVTYGVNLTRSSGIDDIDVEFDSGNGSPNTVNMRLESVSTLNFKVGYNWWFGKYNTFNLTLGYALALKDQPWEVKDGSTLSQIDQQVLQILSPGGIILGMGLSFGIQ
;
A
#
# COMPACT_ATOMS: atom_id res chain seq x y z
N MET A 1 -13.67 0.80 -24.97
CA MET A 1 -12.26 0.72 -25.43
C MET A 1 -11.64 2.09 -25.74
N LYS A 2 -12.27 2.99 -26.50
CA LYS A 2 -11.69 4.31 -26.84
C LYS A 2 -11.35 5.22 -25.65
N LYS A 3 -12.13 5.18 -24.56
CA LYS A 3 -11.86 5.96 -23.32
C LYS A 3 -10.67 5.43 -22.51
N ALA A 4 -10.39 4.13 -22.57
CA ALA A 4 -9.25 3.51 -21.89
C ALA A 4 -7.92 3.86 -22.56
N LEU A 5 -7.92 3.95 -23.90
CA LEU A 5 -6.76 4.42 -24.67
C LEU A 5 -6.39 5.87 -24.36
N LEU A 6 -7.40 6.75 -24.20
CA LEU A 6 -7.16 8.15 -23.83
C LEU A 6 -6.51 8.27 -22.44
N PHE A 7 -6.97 7.47 -21.47
CA PHE A 7 -6.41 7.44 -20.12
C PHE A 7 -4.98 6.89 -20.11
N LEU A 8 -4.70 5.83 -20.88
CA LEU A 8 -3.35 5.29 -21.04
C LEU A 8 -2.41 6.31 -21.72
N SER A 9 -2.89 7.06 -22.72
CA SER A 9 -2.08 8.08 -23.39
C SER A 9 -1.74 9.26 -22.47
N ILE A 10 -2.63 9.66 -21.56
CA ILE A 10 -2.35 10.71 -20.58
C ILE A 10 -1.27 10.26 -19.57
N ILE A 11 -1.31 8.99 -19.16
CA ILE A 11 -0.27 8.39 -18.31
C ILE A 11 1.08 8.36 -19.03
N PHE A 12 1.12 7.96 -20.30
CA PHE A 12 2.36 7.96 -21.09
C PHE A 12 2.93 9.36 -21.32
N ILE A 13 2.08 10.37 -21.59
CA ILE A 13 2.52 11.76 -21.75
C ILE A 13 3.05 12.34 -20.43
N SER A 14 2.52 11.91 -19.28
CA SER A 14 3.05 12.31 -17.96
C SER A 14 4.39 11.68 -17.60
N LEU A 15 4.77 10.57 -18.26
CA LEU A 15 6.06 9.90 -18.06
C LEU A 15 7.21 10.53 -18.87
N GLU A 16 6.91 11.35 -19.88
CA GLU A 16 7.91 11.99 -20.76
C GLU A 16 8.17 13.48 -20.47
N LEU A 17 7.65 14.02 -19.36
CA LEU A 17 8.03 15.35 -18.86
C LEU A 17 9.44 15.33 -18.23
N ASN A 18 10.45 14.98 -19.02
CA ASN A 18 11.85 15.29 -18.75
C ASN A 18 12.14 16.72 -19.17
N GLY A 19 11.62 17.66 -18.39
CA GLY A 19 11.95 19.07 -18.52
C GLY A 19 12.26 19.64 -17.14
N GLN A 20 13.52 19.58 -16.72
CA GLN A 20 14.31 20.72 -16.20
C GLN A 20 15.54 20.29 -15.38
N THR A 21 16.68 20.85 -15.81
CA THR A 21 17.90 21.19 -15.06
C THR A 21 18.62 20.07 -14.31
N GLY A 22 19.64 19.52 -14.97
CA GLY A 22 20.67 18.70 -14.34
C GLY A 22 21.56 19.52 -13.40
N GLU A 23 21.16 19.62 -12.13
CA GLU A 23 22.14 19.71 -11.05
C GLU A 23 22.72 18.32 -10.83
N TYR A 24 24.05 18.20 -10.92
CA TYR A 24 24.77 17.00 -10.52
C TYR A 24 24.58 16.80 -9.01
N TYR A 25 23.63 15.93 -8.66
CA TYR A 25 23.35 15.58 -7.27
C TYR A 25 24.19 14.37 -6.87
N ASP A 26 25.05 14.54 -5.87
CA ASP A 26 25.91 13.48 -5.37
C ASP A 26 25.10 12.50 -4.49
N PRO A 27 24.96 11.21 -4.90
CA PRO A 27 24.29 10.19 -4.11
C PRO A 27 24.84 10.02 -2.70
N ASP A 28 26.11 10.38 -2.49
CA ASP A 28 26.82 10.16 -1.25
C ASP A 28 26.50 11.26 -0.20
N HIS A 29 25.80 12.34 -0.60
CA HIS A 29 25.41 13.47 0.26
C HIS A 29 23.93 13.48 0.71
N ARG A 30 23.22 12.35 0.58
CA ARG A 30 21.82 12.21 1.02
C ARG A 30 21.70 11.63 2.44
N PRO A 31 20.66 12.01 3.21
CA PRO A 31 20.32 11.34 4.46
C PRO A 31 20.22 9.84 4.25
N GLN A 32 20.75 9.03 5.16
CA GLN A 32 20.62 7.57 5.06
C GLN A 32 19.23 7.08 5.50
N PHE A 33 18.54 7.88 6.32
CA PHE A 33 17.27 7.52 6.93
C PHE A 33 16.17 8.50 6.54
N TYR A 34 14.99 7.98 6.26
CA TYR A 34 13.79 8.75 5.93
C TYR A 34 12.63 8.28 6.79
N LEU A 35 11.92 9.22 7.40
CA LEU A 35 10.59 8.96 7.96
C LEU A 35 9.53 9.43 7.00
N GLY A 36 8.45 8.68 6.91
CA GLY A 36 7.35 9.00 6.02
C GLY A 36 6.01 8.71 6.61
N ILE A 37 5.00 9.24 5.93
CA ILE A 37 3.59 8.98 6.14
C ILE A 37 3.00 8.46 4.83
N GLY A 38 2.07 7.53 4.92
CA GLY A 38 1.49 6.89 3.75
C GLY A 38 0.03 6.51 3.95
N THR A 39 -0.71 6.50 2.85
CA THR A 39 -2.12 6.13 2.80
C THR A 39 -2.40 5.32 1.53
N GLY A 40 -3.39 4.44 1.60
CA GLY A 40 -3.92 3.74 0.43
C GLY A 40 -4.50 2.37 0.76
N ILE A 41 -4.79 1.61 -0.30
CA ILE A 41 -5.36 0.27 -0.24
C ILE A 41 -4.24 -0.75 -0.42
N ASN A 42 -4.15 -1.72 0.50
CA ASN A 42 -3.14 -2.78 0.52
C ASN A 42 -1.67 -2.31 0.46
N THR A 43 -1.41 -1.03 0.72
CA THR A 43 -0.05 -0.47 0.75
C THR A 43 0.76 -1.05 1.92
N TYR A 44 2.05 -0.76 1.99
CA TYR A 44 2.87 -1.24 3.11
C TYR A 44 2.55 -0.54 4.46
N THR A 45 1.90 0.63 4.44
CA THR A 45 1.41 1.33 5.66
C THR A 45 -0.11 1.20 5.87
N GLY A 46 -0.85 0.67 4.89
CA GLY A 46 -2.31 0.56 4.93
C GLY A 46 -3.02 1.89 4.64
N LEU A 47 -4.23 2.04 5.20
CA LEU A 47 -5.11 3.20 5.03
C LEU A 47 -4.45 4.48 5.55
N ALA A 48 -3.71 4.39 6.65
CA ALA A 48 -2.91 5.48 7.19
C ALA A 48 -1.80 4.88 8.05
N GLY A 49 -0.58 5.39 7.92
CA GLY A 49 0.53 4.92 8.74
C GLY A 49 1.81 5.70 8.54
N ILE A 50 2.81 5.30 9.32
CA ILE A 50 4.17 5.81 9.26
C ILE A 50 5.10 4.78 8.64
N SER A 51 6.22 5.27 8.12
CA SER A 51 7.23 4.46 7.48
C SER A 51 8.62 4.90 7.84
N ALA A 52 9.54 3.94 7.86
CA ALA A 52 10.97 4.17 7.92
C ALA A 52 11.62 3.59 6.67
N ASN A 53 12.48 4.36 6.02
CA ASN A 53 13.28 3.89 4.89
C ASN A 53 14.75 4.12 5.20
N TYR A 54 15.55 3.07 5.14
CA TYR A 54 16.99 3.13 5.32
C TYR A 54 17.69 2.74 4.02
N ILE A 55 18.69 3.51 3.64
CA ILE A 55 19.48 3.28 2.44
C ILE A 55 20.51 2.20 2.72
N LEU A 56 20.34 1.04 2.08
CA LEU A 56 21.32 -0.05 2.11
C LEU A 56 22.43 0.20 1.08
N ASP A 57 22.06 0.72 -0.09
CA ASP A 57 22.96 1.09 -1.17
C ASP A 57 22.36 2.28 -1.94
N LYS A 58 23.17 2.94 -2.76
CA LYS A 58 22.83 4.12 -3.57
C LYS A 58 21.42 4.09 -4.18
N ARG A 59 20.88 2.92 -4.53
CA ARG A 59 19.51 2.78 -5.05
C ARG A 59 18.62 1.79 -4.30
N LEU A 60 19.16 1.09 -3.29
CA LEU A 60 18.45 0.06 -2.56
C LEU A 60 18.08 0.53 -1.16
N PHE A 61 16.81 0.39 -0.81
CA PHE A 61 16.27 0.80 0.48
C PHE A 61 15.69 -0.41 1.21
N LEU A 62 15.98 -0.51 2.49
CA LEU A 62 15.19 -1.26 3.45
C LEU A 62 14.01 -0.40 3.89
N GLN A 63 12.81 -0.96 3.84
CA GLN A 63 11.57 -0.28 4.21
C GLN A 63 10.93 -1.00 5.39
N GLY A 64 10.48 -0.22 6.37
CA GLY A 64 9.59 -0.67 7.44
C GLY A 64 8.35 0.21 7.49
N GLY A 65 7.21 -0.37 7.83
CA GLY A 65 5.95 0.36 7.94
C GLY A 65 5.10 -0.10 9.13
N LEU A 66 4.37 0.83 9.72
CA LEU A 66 3.37 0.60 10.74
C LEU A 66 2.15 1.48 10.44
N GLY A 67 0.95 0.91 10.44
CA GLY A 67 -0.26 1.67 10.24
C GLY A 67 -1.54 0.89 10.46
N LEU A 68 -2.63 1.44 9.94
CA LEU A 68 -3.97 0.90 10.07
C LEU A 68 -4.45 0.31 8.74
N SER A 69 -5.21 -0.77 8.82
CA SER A 69 -5.88 -1.39 7.68
C SER A 69 -7.32 -1.72 8.02
N THR A 70 -8.10 -2.11 7.01
CA THR A 70 -9.44 -2.71 7.19
C THR A 70 -9.42 -3.97 8.05
N TRP A 71 -8.23 -4.54 8.29
CA TRP A 71 -8.00 -5.80 8.99
C TRP A 71 -7.13 -5.62 10.24
N GLY A 72 -7.27 -4.47 10.92
CA GLY A 72 -6.53 -4.12 12.14
C GLY A 72 -5.19 -3.44 11.88
N ILE A 73 -4.26 -3.61 12.82
CA ILE A 73 -2.92 -3.00 12.76
C ILE A 73 -2.09 -3.72 11.71
N ARG A 74 -1.39 -2.94 10.88
CA ARG A 74 -0.58 -3.42 9.77
C ARG A 74 0.89 -3.11 10.01
N THR A 75 1.74 -4.12 9.93
CA THR A 75 3.19 -4.01 10.01
C THR A 75 3.83 -4.56 8.75
N SER A 76 4.88 -3.91 8.25
CA SER A 76 5.55 -4.34 7.02
C SER A 76 7.05 -4.18 7.09
N ILE A 77 7.72 -5.04 6.32
CA ILE A 77 9.16 -4.94 6.03
C ILE A 77 9.40 -5.28 4.56
N GLY A 78 10.39 -4.69 3.93
CA GLY A 78 10.80 -5.11 2.59
C GLY A 78 11.84 -4.23 1.94
N LEU A 79 11.97 -4.37 0.62
CA LEU A 79 13.00 -3.71 -0.16
C LEU A 79 12.39 -2.79 -1.21
N ARG A 80 13.04 -1.65 -1.47
CA ARG A 80 12.76 -0.76 -2.60
C ARG A 80 14.02 -0.61 -3.43
N TYR A 81 13.88 -0.65 -4.75
CA TYR A 81 14.89 -0.24 -5.69
C TYR A 81 14.42 0.97 -6.48
N ASP A 82 15.18 2.06 -6.43
CA ASP A 82 14.88 3.29 -7.14
C ASP A 82 15.71 3.35 -8.43
N ARG A 83 15.06 3.40 -9.61
CA ARG A 83 15.77 3.41 -10.91
C ARG A 83 16.62 4.67 -11.09
N SER A 84 16.18 5.77 -10.49
CA SER A 84 16.79 7.10 -10.53
C SER A 84 16.90 7.67 -9.12
N TYR A 85 17.85 8.58 -8.91
CA TYR A 85 18.15 9.14 -7.59
C TYR A 85 17.18 10.21 -7.13
N ARG A 86 16.76 11.11 -8.03
CA ARG A 86 15.66 12.05 -7.79
C ARG A 86 14.39 11.44 -8.36
N HIS A 87 13.90 11.97 -9.46
CA HIS A 87 12.62 11.56 -10.00
C HIS A 87 12.74 10.26 -10.77
N GLY A 88 11.82 9.33 -10.52
CA GLY A 88 11.75 8.13 -11.32
C GLY A 88 10.98 6.97 -10.73
N VAL A 89 10.95 5.92 -11.53
CA VAL A 89 10.27 4.67 -11.24
C VAL A 89 10.98 3.93 -10.11
N THR A 90 10.19 3.37 -9.20
CA THR A 90 10.64 2.51 -8.11
C THR A 90 10.01 1.14 -8.24
N TYR A 91 10.72 0.13 -7.75
CA TYR A 91 10.23 -1.24 -7.64
C TYR A 91 10.36 -1.69 -6.20
N GLY A 92 9.45 -2.51 -5.71
CA GLY A 92 9.56 -3.00 -4.35
C GLY A 92 8.88 -4.33 -4.12
N VAL A 93 9.38 -5.01 -3.09
CA VAL A 93 8.80 -6.24 -2.55
C VAL A 93 8.68 -6.07 -1.05
N ASN A 94 7.50 -6.35 -0.48
CA ASN A 94 7.28 -6.25 0.96
C ASN A 94 6.55 -7.48 1.50
N LEU A 95 6.98 -7.95 2.66
CA LEU A 95 6.19 -8.83 3.50
C LEU A 95 5.40 -7.95 4.47
N THR A 96 4.09 -8.13 4.50
CA THR A 96 3.19 -7.32 5.33
C THR A 96 2.27 -8.20 6.13
N ARG A 97 2.04 -7.89 7.40
CA ARG A 97 1.11 -8.59 8.28
C ARG A 97 0.03 -7.62 8.78
N SER A 98 -1.23 -7.99 8.60
CA SER A 98 -2.37 -7.36 9.27
C SER A 98 -2.79 -8.22 10.46
N SER A 99 -3.04 -7.60 11.61
CA SER A 99 -3.26 -8.28 12.89
C SER A 99 -4.54 -9.10 12.95
N GLY A 100 -5.55 -8.73 12.17
CA GLY A 100 -6.92 -9.19 12.40
C GLY A 100 -7.61 -8.37 13.50
N ILE A 101 -8.89 -8.68 13.71
CA ILE A 101 -9.79 -8.11 14.69
C ILE A 101 -10.67 -9.25 15.22
N ASP A 102 -10.63 -9.49 16.52
CA ASP A 102 -11.49 -10.47 17.19
C ASP A 102 -12.82 -9.83 17.59
N ASP A 103 -13.89 -10.61 17.53
CA ASP A 103 -15.23 -10.28 18.06
C ASP A 103 -15.77 -8.95 17.54
N ILE A 104 -15.84 -8.83 16.20
CA ILE A 104 -16.44 -7.68 15.52
C ILE A 104 -17.85 -8.01 15.05
N ASP A 105 -18.80 -7.15 15.39
CA ASP A 105 -20.14 -7.20 14.86
C ASP A 105 -20.19 -6.40 13.55
N VAL A 106 -20.51 -7.07 12.46
CA VAL A 106 -20.64 -6.47 11.13
C VAL A 106 -22.09 -6.50 10.70
N GLU A 107 -22.65 -5.33 10.39
CA GLU A 107 -24.00 -5.22 9.86
C GLU A 107 -23.99 -5.37 8.34
N PHE A 108 -24.72 -6.38 7.86
CA PHE A 108 -24.97 -6.60 6.44
C PHE A 108 -26.42 -6.23 6.09
N ASP A 109 -26.62 -5.66 4.90
CA ASP A 109 -27.96 -5.41 4.39
C ASP A 109 -28.56 -6.71 3.85
N SER A 110 -29.56 -7.25 4.54
CA SER A 110 -30.21 -8.51 4.17
C SER A 110 -31.19 -8.38 2.99
N GLY A 111 -31.36 -7.18 2.42
CA GLY A 111 -32.31 -6.91 1.34
C GLY A 111 -33.79 -6.98 1.74
N ASN A 112 -34.09 -7.42 2.97
CA ASN A 112 -35.45 -7.54 3.52
C ASN A 112 -35.82 -6.39 4.48
N GLY A 113 -34.98 -5.34 4.56
CA GLY A 113 -35.24 -4.16 5.39
C GLY A 113 -34.89 -4.30 6.87
N SER A 114 -34.30 -5.42 7.30
CA SER A 114 -33.70 -5.57 8.63
C SER A 114 -32.20 -5.84 8.51
N PRO A 115 -31.32 -5.05 9.14
CA PRO A 115 -29.90 -5.34 9.13
C PRO A 115 -29.64 -6.68 9.81
N ASN A 116 -28.79 -7.50 9.20
CA ASN A 116 -28.31 -8.73 9.80
C ASN A 116 -26.95 -8.45 10.43
N THR A 117 -26.90 -8.36 11.75
CA THR A 117 -25.64 -8.23 12.49
C THR A 117 -25.02 -9.61 12.64
N VAL A 118 -23.81 -9.78 12.12
CA VAL A 118 -23.07 -11.03 12.18
C VAL A 118 -21.84 -10.84 13.04
N ASN A 119 -21.69 -11.67 14.08
CA ASN A 119 -20.48 -11.67 14.89
C ASN A 119 -19.36 -12.45 14.18
N MET A 120 -18.24 -11.78 13.95
CA MET A 120 -17.14 -12.28 13.14
C MET A 120 -15.79 -12.18 13.84
N ARG A 121 -14.86 -13.03 13.41
CA ARG A 121 -13.43 -12.89 13.66
C ARG A 121 -12.70 -12.66 12.35
N LEU A 122 -12.02 -11.54 12.25
CA LEU A 122 -11.09 -11.24 11.17
C LEU A 122 -9.71 -11.77 11.57
N GLU A 123 -9.22 -12.80 10.90
CA GLU A 123 -7.99 -13.47 11.28
C GLU A 123 -6.76 -12.72 10.78
N SER A 124 -5.62 -12.90 11.45
CA SER A 124 -4.37 -12.27 11.00
C SER A 124 -3.93 -12.79 9.63
N VAL A 125 -3.51 -11.88 8.74
CA VAL A 125 -3.13 -12.22 7.36
C VAL A 125 -1.77 -11.66 7.04
N SER A 126 -0.92 -12.48 6.44
CA SER A 126 0.31 -12.02 5.82
C SER A 126 0.14 -11.92 4.30
N THR A 127 0.75 -10.92 3.69
CA THR A 127 0.71 -10.65 2.26
C THR A 127 2.12 -10.45 1.72
N LEU A 128 2.39 -11.00 0.53
CA LEU A 128 3.57 -10.69 -0.25
C LEU A 128 3.20 -9.65 -1.32
N ASN A 129 3.76 -8.46 -1.19
CA ASN A 129 3.39 -7.30 -2.00
C ASN A 129 4.45 -7.03 -3.05
N PHE A 130 4.04 -6.92 -4.31
CA PHE A 130 4.86 -6.46 -5.42
C PHE A 130 4.38 -5.09 -5.85
N LYS A 131 5.28 -4.11 -5.89
CA LYS A 131 4.92 -2.74 -6.17
C LYS A 131 5.83 -2.09 -7.20
N VAL A 132 5.23 -1.24 -8.02
CA VAL A 132 5.88 -0.26 -8.86
C VAL A 132 5.38 1.11 -8.46
N GLY A 133 6.28 2.08 -8.36
CA GLY A 133 5.91 3.43 -7.98
C GLY A 133 6.64 4.48 -8.78
N TYR A 134 6.33 5.73 -8.49
CA TYR A 134 7.06 6.88 -8.99
C TYR A 134 7.32 7.83 -7.83
N ASN A 135 8.58 8.25 -7.69
CA ASN A 135 8.99 9.23 -6.68
C ASN A 135 9.14 10.62 -7.33
N TRP A 136 8.48 11.62 -6.77
CA TRP A 136 8.75 13.03 -7.01
C TRP A 136 9.54 13.60 -5.85
N TRP A 137 10.80 13.95 -6.09
CA TRP A 137 11.62 14.60 -5.08
C TRP A 137 11.32 16.10 -5.04
N PHE A 138 11.23 16.66 -3.84
CA PHE A 138 11.03 18.09 -3.67
C PHE A 138 11.82 18.57 -2.46
N GLY A 139 12.17 19.85 -2.46
CA GLY A 139 13.15 20.37 -1.51
C GLY A 139 14.48 19.62 -1.60
N LYS A 140 15.21 19.55 -0.48
CA LYS A 140 16.55 18.94 -0.45
C LYS A 140 16.52 17.42 -0.41
N TYR A 141 15.63 16.86 0.42
CA TYR A 141 15.57 15.42 0.73
C TYR A 141 14.16 14.89 0.98
N ASN A 142 13.13 15.56 0.44
CA ASN A 142 11.75 15.10 0.62
C ASN A 142 11.25 14.42 -0.65
N THR A 143 10.35 13.46 -0.48
CA THR A 143 9.77 12.70 -1.59
C THR A 143 8.28 12.59 -1.42
N PHE A 144 7.56 12.79 -2.51
CA PHE A 144 6.19 12.34 -2.68
C PHE A 144 6.22 11.10 -3.56
N ASN A 145 5.44 10.09 -3.24
CA ASN A 145 5.38 8.87 -4.04
C ASN A 145 3.95 8.46 -4.33
N LEU A 146 3.76 7.90 -5.52
CA LEU A 146 2.58 7.12 -5.90
C LEU A 146 3.01 5.69 -6.15
N THR A 147 2.20 4.74 -5.68
CA THR A 147 2.50 3.31 -5.75
C THR A 147 1.31 2.56 -6.30
N LEU A 148 1.59 1.64 -7.22
CA LEU A 148 0.68 0.65 -7.77
C LEU A 148 1.26 -0.75 -7.58
N GLY A 149 0.42 -1.78 -7.53
CA GLY A 149 0.94 -3.13 -7.38
C GLY A 149 -0.12 -4.19 -7.10
N TYR A 150 0.35 -5.33 -6.63
CA TYR A 150 -0.48 -6.46 -6.25
C TYR A 150 0.03 -7.13 -4.97
N ALA A 151 -0.88 -7.48 -4.08
CA ALA A 151 -0.65 -8.15 -2.82
C ALA A 151 -1.17 -9.59 -2.90
N LEU A 152 -0.29 -10.57 -2.77
CA LEU A 152 -0.66 -11.98 -2.66
C LEU A 152 -0.95 -12.30 -1.20
N ALA A 153 -2.21 -12.59 -0.88
CA ALA A 153 -2.58 -13.12 0.43
C ALA A 153 -1.98 -14.52 0.62
N LEU A 154 -1.38 -14.76 1.79
CA LEU A 154 -0.85 -16.08 2.16
C LEU A 154 -1.90 -16.95 2.84
N LYS A 155 -3.14 -16.46 2.95
CA LYS A 155 -4.26 -17.14 3.58
C LYS A 155 -5.53 -16.84 2.79
N ASP A 156 -6.24 -17.90 2.42
CA ASP A 156 -7.56 -17.81 1.82
C ASP A 156 -8.61 -17.62 2.91
N GLN A 157 -9.64 -16.83 2.60
CA GLN A 157 -10.78 -16.55 3.50
C GLN A 157 -10.36 -16.26 4.95
N PRO A 158 -9.66 -15.14 5.21
CA PRO A 158 -9.14 -14.82 6.54
C PRO A 158 -10.20 -14.29 7.51
N TRP A 159 -11.40 -14.86 7.51
CA TRP A 159 -12.48 -14.53 8.44
C TRP A 159 -13.27 -15.77 8.84
N GLU A 160 -13.86 -15.71 10.04
CA GLU A 160 -14.74 -16.75 10.58
C GLU A 160 -16.01 -16.09 11.14
N VAL A 161 -17.15 -16.76 10.98
CA VAL A 161 -18.43 -16.38 11.60
C VAL A 161 -18.58 -17.14 12.91
N LYS A 162 -18.78 -16.42 14.02
CA LYS A 162 -18.78 -17.01 15.38
C LYS A 162 -20.17 -17.37 15.91
N ASP A 163 -21.20 -16.71 15.43
CA ASP A 163 -22.59 -16.85 15.93
C ASP A 163 -23.42 -17.92 15.18
N GLY A 164 -22.83 -18.58 14.17
CA GLY A 164 -23.52 -19.56 13.33
C GLY A 164 -24.39 -18.95 12.23
N SER A 165 -24.40 -17.63 12.07
CA SER A 165 -25.05 -16.96 10.95
C SER A 165 -24.44 -17.38 9.61
N THR A 166 -25.21 -17.25 8.54
CA THR A 166 -24.72 -17.51 7.17
C THR A 166 -24.53 -16.20 6.42
N LEU A 167 -23.39 -16.07 5.75
CA LEU A 167 -23.10 -14.90 4.90
C LEU A 167 -23.69 -15.12 3.52
N SER A 168 -24.38 -14.10 2.99
CA SER A 168 -24.81 -14.13 1.60
C SER A 168 -23.61 -14.11 0.65
N GLN A 169 -23.83 -14.43 -0.63
CA GLN A 169 -22.76 -14.34 -1.63
C GLN A 169 -22.22 -12.92 -1.78
N ILE A 170 -23.07 -11.90 -1.61
CA ILE A 170 -22.69 -10.49 -1.70
C ILE A 170 -21.81 -10.12 -0.50
N ASP A 171 -22.18 -10.53 0.71
CA ASP A 171 -21.39 -10.26 1.92
C ASP A 171 -20.00 -10.89 1.83
N GLN A 172 -19.92 -12.13 1.33
CA GLN A 172 -18.65 -12.80 1.10
C GLN A 172 -17.80 -12.07 0.06
N GLN A 173 -18.39 -11.53 -1.01
CA GLN A 173 -17.65 -10.74 -2.00
C GLN A 173 -17.12 -9.43 -1.42
N VAL A 174 -17.93 -8.73 -0.60
CA VAL A 174 -17.50 -7.52 0.10
C VAL A 174 -16.32 -7.83 1.03
N LEU A 175 -16.42 -8.90 1.82
CA LEU A 175 -15.33 -9.35 2.68
C LEU A 175 -14.07 -9.71 1.89
N GLN A 176 -14.21 -10.38 0.74
CA GLN A 176 -13.08 -10.68 -0.14
C GLN A 176 -12.38 -9.41 -0.64
N ILE A 177 -13.13 -8.38 -1.03
CA ILE A 177 -12.59 -7.10 -1.50
C ILE A 177 -11.89 -6.34 -0.38
N LEU A 178 -12.44 -6.39 0.84
CA LEU A 178 -11.87 -5.70 2.01
C LEU A 178 -10.71 -6.46 2.66
N SER A 179 -10.61 -7.76 2.40
CA SER A 179 -9.57 -8.61 2.96
C SER A 179 -8.17 -8.20 2.45
N PRO A 180 -7.11 -8.38 3.27
CA PRO A 180 -5.76 -8.07 2.84
C PRO A 180 -5.34 -8.89 1.63
N GLY A 181 -5.11 -8.21 0.49
CA GLY A 181 -4.77 -8.85 -0.77
C GLY A 181 -5.35 -8.10 -1.98
N GLY A 182 -4.85 -8.40 -3.17
CA GLY A 182 -5.32 -7.79 -4.42
C GLY A 182 -4.58 -6.50 -4.80
N ILE A 183 -5.28 -5.54 -5.39
CA ILE A 183 -4.66 -4.33 -5.95
C ILE A 183 -4.06 -3.47 -4.84
N ILE A 184 -2.85 -2.98 -5.08
CA ILE A 184 -2.20 -1.96 -4.28
C ILE A 184 -2.35 -0.62 -5.00
N LEU A 185 -2.89 0.37 -4.29
CA LEU A 185 -2.91 1.76 -4.71
C LEU A 185 -2.56 2.62 -3.51
N GLY A 186 -1.50 3.42 -3.61
CA GLY A 186 -1.00 4.18 -2.49
C GLY A 186 -0.34 5.48 -2.88
N MET A 187 -0.28 6.37 -1.89
CA MET A 187 0.54 7.56 -1.94
C MET A 187 1.22 7.80 -0.61
N GLY A 188 2.33 8.52 -0.62
CA GLY A 188 3.04 8.85 0.61
C GLY A 188 3.99 10.01 0.47
N LEU A 189 4.38 10.54 1.62
CA LEU A 189 5.43 11.53 1.77
C LEU A 189 6.55 10.94 2.60
N SER A 190 7.79 11.25 2.29
CA SER A 190 8.95 10.88 3.12
C SER A 190 9.94 12.03 3.21
N PHE A 191 10.51 12.20 4.39
CA PHE A 191 11.37 13.29 4.80
C PHE A 191 12.69 12.70 5.26
N GLY A 192 13.79 13.13 4.65
CA GLY A 192 15.13 12.72 5.05
C GLY A 192 15.51 13.31 6.41
N ILE A 193 16.08 12.49 7.29
CA ILE A 193 16.53 12.89 8.63
C ILE A 193 18.04 12.89 8.66
N GLN A 194 18.62 14.02 9.06
CA GLN A 194 20.06 14.20 9.25
C GLN A 194 20.44 14.04 10.72
#